data_AF-A0A3Q2GCR0-F1
#
_entry.id   AF-A0A3Q2GCR0-F1
#
_cell.length_a   1.000
_cell.length_b   1.000
_cell.length_c   1.000
_cell.angle_alpha   90.00
_cell.angle_beta   90.00
_cell.angle_gamma   90.00
#
_symmetry.space_group_name_H-M   'P 1'
#
loop_
_entity.id
_entity.type
_entity.pdbx_description
1 polymer ?
#
loop_
_entity_poly.entity_id
_entity_poly.type
_entity_poly.pdbx_seq_one_letter_code
_entity_poly.pdbx_strand_id
1 'polypeptide(L)'
;MKAAVYHLLLGYFCLLRTTAEEPPVPQELLERLSRSEFRTISDLQRLLQIDSVENGVIEETKHSYHKDFSQISQTHKKTHSHTRQKRSIEVEEAVPAICKVRTMVYEIPRSEVDPTSANFIIWPPCVEIKRCTGCCNTNNMRCQAVRKHYRTVKVAKVEYVRRQPRLREVEVTLEDHLECMCSSRRHFSQNQDREHGIR
;
A
#
# COMPACT_ATOMS: atom_id res chain seq x y z
N MET A 1 -26.45 -4.43 -49.96
CA MET A 1 -26.23 -5.17 -48.68
C MET A 1 -24.80 -5.05 -48.15
N LYS A 2 -23.75 -5.17 -48.97
CA LYS A 2 -22.34 -5.14 -48.50
C LYS A 2 -21.88 -3.80 -47.88
N ALA A 3 -22.34 -2.66 -48.40
CA ALA A 3 -21.98 -1.34 -47.87
C ALA A 3 -22.55 -1.08 -46.47
N ALA A 4 -23.80 -1.48 -46.22
CA ALA A 4 -24.44 -1.35 -44.91
C ALA A 4 -23.72 -2.20 -43.84
N VAL A 5 -23.25 -3.40 -44.22
CA VAL A 5 -22.47 -4.27 -43.34
C VAL A 5 -21.11 -3.63 -43.01
N TYR A 6 -20.45 -2.98 -43.98
CA TYR A 6 -19.21 -2.26 -43.72
C TYR A 6 -19.38 -1.07 -42.77
N HIS A 7 -20.45 -0.28 -42.92
CA HIS A 7 -20.73 0.82 -41.99
C HIS A 7 -21.10 0.33 -40.58
N LEU A 8 -21.83 -0.78 -40.47
CA LEU A 8 -22.12 -1.41 -39.18
C LEU A 8 -20.84 -1.97 -38.52
N LEU A 9 -19.93 -2.57 -39.29
CA LEU A 9 -18.65 -3.07 -38.78
C LEU A 9 -17.69 -1.94 -38.39
N LEU A 10 -17.64 -0.84 -39.16
CA LEU A 10 -16.84 0.34 -38.82
C LEU A 10 -17.39 1.03 -37.56
N GLY A 11 -18.72 1.16 -37.46
CA GLY A 11 -19.39 1.69 -36.29
C GLY A 11 -19.16 0.84 -35.04
N TYR A 12 -19.21 -0.49 -35.17
CA TYR A 12 -18.90 -1.44 -34.10
C TYR A 12 -17.43 -1.36 -33.67
N PHE A 13 -16.49 -1.22 -34.60
CA PHE A 13 -15.06 -1.00 -34.29
C PHE A 13 -14.82 0.35 -33.60
N CYS A 14 -15.54 1.41 -33.98
CA CYS A 14 -15.46 2.70 -33.31
C CYS A 14 -16.02 2.65 -31.88
N LEU A 15 -17.12 1.92 -31.65
CA LEU A 15 -17.70 1.70 -30.31
C LEU A 15 -16.80 0.83 -29.42
N LEU A 16 -16.07 -0.13 -29.99
CA LEU A 16 -15.06 -0.92 -29.27
C LEU A 16 -13.82 -0.08 -28.90
N ARG A 17 -13.55 1.02 -29.61
CA ARG A 17 -12.44 1.94 -29.32
C ARG A 17 -12.79 3.02 -28.30
N THR A 18 -14.06 3.17 -27.91
CA THR A 18 -14.45 4.01 -26.78
C THR A 18 -14.38 3.22 -25.48
N THR A 19 -13.26 2.55 -25.22
CA THR A 19 -12.83 2.42 -23.84
C THR A 19 -12.19 3.75 -23.54
N ALA A 20 -12.87 4.59 -22.75
CA ALA A 20 -12.30 5.83 -22.27
C ALA A 20 -11.12 5.48 -21.37
N GLU A 21 -9.95 5.29 -21.98
CA GLU A 21 -8.68 5.21 -21.29
C GLU A 21 -8.48 6.61 -20.70
N GLU A 22 -8.77 6.76 -19.40
CA GLU A 22 -8.55 8.03 -18.70
C GLU A 22 -7.14 8.53 -19.02
N PRO A 23 -6.97 9.83 -19.33
CA PRO A 23 -5.66 10.36 -19.67
C PRO A 23 -4.71 10.05 -18.51
N PRO A 24 -3.57 9.38 -18.78
CA PRO A 24 -2.66 8.98 -17.72
C PRO A 24 -2.17 10.22 -16.98
N VAL A 25 -2.01 10.10 -15.66
CA VAL A 25 -1.49 11.18 -14.81
C VAL A 25 -0.21 11.77 -15.44
N PRO A 26 -0.08 13.11 -15.57
CA PRO A 26 1.07 13.73 -16.20
C PRO A 26 2.39 13.29 -15.55
N GLN A 27 3.36 12.87 -16.36
CA GLN A 27 4.66 12.39 -15.84
C GLN A 27 5.42 13.46 -15.06
N GLU A 28 5.30 14.73 -15.47
CA GLU A 28 5.87 15.87 -14.75
C GLU A 28 5.30 16.00 -13.34
N LEU A 29 4.00 15.75 -13.16
CA LEU A 29 3.37 15.76 -11.85
C LEU A 29 3.91 14.62 -10.98
N LEU A 30 4.03 13.41 -11.53
CA LEU A 30 4.62 12.27 -10.83
C LEU A 30 6.07 12.54 -10.42
N GLU A 31 6.85 13.19 -11.27
CA GLU A 31 8.23 13.57 -10.96
C GLU A 31 8.29 14.64 -9.86
N ARG A 32 7.43 15.66 -9.91
CA ARG A 32 7.32 16.66 -8.84
C ARG A 32 6.94 16.02 -7.50
N LEU A 33 5.91 15.16 -7.50
CA LEU A 33 5.49 14.44 -6.29
C LEU A 33 6.60 13.53 -5.75
N SER A 34 7.37 12.87 -6.62
CA SER A 34 8.48 11.99 -6.23
C SER A 34 9.58 12.71 -5.43
N ARG A 35 9.78 14.00 -5.67
CA ARG A 35 10.83 14.82 -5.04
C ARG A 35 10.32 15.72 -3.91
N SER A 36 9.01 15.82 -3.73
CA SER A 36 8.40 16.70 -2.74
C SER A 36 8.30 16.04 -1.37
N GLU A 37 8.27 16.82 -0.30
CA GLU A 37 7.96 16.32 1.04
C GLU A 37 6.53 16.68 1.39
N PHE A 38 5.62 15.69 1.37
CA PHE A 38 4.24 15.84 1.84
C PHE A 38 3.88 14.67 2.75
N ARG A 39 3.19 14.96 3.86
CA ARG A 39 2.80 13.92 4.84
C ARG A 39 1.30 13.94 5.13
N THR A 40 0.61 15.00 4.75
CA THR A 40 -0.83 15.19 4.95
C THR A 40 -1.53 15.50 3.62
N ILE A 41 -2.85 15.35 3.61
CA ILE A 41 -3.72 15.74 2.50
C ILE A 41 -3.57 17.24 2.22
N SER A 42 -3.45 18.08 3.26
CA SER A 42 -3.24 19.51 3.10
C SER A 42 -1.92 19.86 2.43
N ASP A 43 -0.84 19.12 2.72
CA ASP A 43 0.44 19.30 2.02
C ASP A 43 0.30 18.97 0.53
N LEU A 44 -0.41 17.88 0.21
CA LEU A 44 -0.68 17.48 -1.17
C LEU A 44 -1.52 18.53 -1.90
N GLN A 45 -2.59 19.04 -1.26
CA GLN A 45 -3.42 20.12 -1.82
C GLN A 45 -2.60 21.38 -2.13
N ARG A 46 -1.69 21.78 -1.22
CA ARG A 46 -0.77 22.90 -1.43
C ARG A 46 0.19 22.66 -2.58
N LEU A 47 0.74 21.45 -2.71
CA LEU A 47 1.61 21.06 -3.83
C LEU A 47 0.88 21.10 -5.17
N LEU A 48 -0.40 20.73 -5.18
CA LEU A 48 -1.27 20.73 -6.36
C LEU A 48 -1.91 22.09 -6.65
N GLN A 49 -1.74 23.08 -5.77
CA GLN A 49 -2.39 24.41 -5.88
C GLN A 49 -3.93 24.30 -5.99
N ILE A 50 -4.53 23.40 -5.20
CA ILE A 50 -5.98 23.20 -5.14
C ILE A 50 -6.53 23.93 -3.91
N ASP A 51 -7.31 24.98 -4.12
CA ASP A 51 -8.06 25.66 -3.06
C ASP A 51 -9.30 24.83 -2.71
N SER A 52 -9.25 24.14 -1.56
CA SER A 52 -10.29 23.35 -0.87
C SER A 52 -11.40 22.72 -1.74
N VAL A 53 -11.41 21.39 -1.80
CA VAL A 53 -12.51 20.57 -2.34
C VAL A 53 -13.84 21.04 -1.75
N GLU A 54 -14.74 21.55 -2.60
CA GLU A 54 -16.14 21.73 -2.26
C GLU A 54 -16.66 20.38 -1.74
N ASN A 55 -16.97 20.31 -0.44
CA ASN A 55 -17.57 19.11 0.16
C ASN A 55 -18.80 18.76 -0.67
N GLY A 56 -18.72 17.72 -1.48
CA GLY A 56 -19.85 17.16 -2.23
C GLY A 56 -20.85 16.53 -1.27
N VAL A 57 -21.54 17.36 -0.49
CA VAL A 57 -22.81 17.01 0.12
C VAL A 57 -23.80 17.05 -1.03
N ILE A 58 -24.16 15.87 -1.51
CA ILE A 58 -25.27 15.67 -2.44
C ILE A 58 -26.52 16.27 -1.78
N GLU A 59 -26.87 17.50 -2.12
CA GLU A 59 -28.19 18.06 -1.85
C GLU A 59 -29.18 17.29 -2.73
N GLU A 60 -29.94 16.39 -2.10
CA GLU A 60 -31.08 15.77 -2.73
C GLU A 60 -32.10 16.86 -3.10
N THR A 61 -32.15 17.14 -4.39
CA THR A 61 -33.16 17.93 -5.08
C THR A 61 -34.57 17.54 -4.63
N LYS A 62 -35.19 18.36 -3.78
CA LYS A 62 -36.65 18.33 -3.60
C LYS A 62 -37.28 19.50 -4.34
N HIS A 63 -37.58 19.27 -5.61
CA HIS A 63 -38.67 19.95 -6.28
C HIS A 63 -40.01 19.32 -5.86
N SER A 64 -40.85 20.06 -5.15
CA SER A 64 -42.32 19.96 -5.30
C SER A 64 -43.05 21.12 -4.63
N TYR A 65 -43.53 22.04 -5.47
CA TYR A 65 -44.80 22.77 -5.47
C TYR A 65 -45.39 23.41 -4.18
N HIS A 66 -45.44 24.75 -4.26
CA HIS A 66 -46.34 25.77 -3.68
C HIS A 66 -47.71 25.33 -3.09
N LYS A 67 -48.04 25.81 -1.87
CA LYS A 67 -49.30 26.55 -1.58
C LYS A 67 -49.32 27.14 -0.15
N ASP A 68 -49.64 28.43 -0.06
CA ASP A 68 -49.91 29.19 1.17
C ASP A 68 -51.34 28.97 1.71
N PHE A 69 -51.47 29.17 3.03
CA PHE A 69 -52.55 29.87 3.77
C PHE A 69 -53.28 29.10 4.90
N SER A 70 -53.28 29.77 6.07
CA SER A 70 -54.16 29.74 7.26
C SER A 70 -54.30 28.52 8.19
N GLN A 71 -53.93 28.79 9.45
CA GLN A 71 -54.50 28.38 10.75
C GLN A 71 -55.68 27.38 10.74
N ILE A 72 -55.57 26.32 11.56
CA ILE A 72 -56.56 25.88 12.55
C ILE A 72 -55.89 24.89 13.53
N SER A 73 -56.06 25.17 14.81
CA SER A 73 -55.72 24.33 15.97
C SER A 73 -56.42 22.97 15.95
N GLN A 74 -55.74 21.90 16.36
CA GLN A 74 -56.13 21.04 17.49
C GLN A 74 -55.34 19.71 17.57
N THR A 75 -55.05 19.34 18.81
CA THR A 75 -54.99 17.99 19.39
C THR A 75 -53.84 17.03 19.04
N HIS A 76 -53.01 16.82 20.08
CA HIS A 76 -52.51 15.52 20.56
C HIS A 76 -52.28 14.40 19.55
N LYS A 77 -51.00 14.10 19.30
CA LYS A 77 -50.44 12.75 19.40
C LYS A 77 -48.92 12.85 19.55
N LYS A 78 -48.42 12.47 20.72
CA LYS A 78 -46.99 12.24 20.98
C LYS A 78 -46.59 10.99 20.20
N THR A 79 -46.16 11.16 18.96
CA THR A 79 -45.37 10.15 18.27
C THR A 79 -43.94 10.30 18.80
N HIS A 80 -43.50 9.37 19.65
CA HIS A 80 -42.09 9.18 19.94
C HIS A 80 -41.40 8.80 18.64
N SER A 81 -41.00 9.81 17.86
CA SER A 81 -40.00 9.63 16.82
C SER A 81 -38.71 9.34 17.54
N HIS A 82 -38.27 8.08 17.50
CA HIS A 82 -36.90 7.75 17.84
C HIS A 82 -36.02 8.51 16.87
N THR A 83 -35.56 9.70 17.28
CA THR A 83 -34.52 10.44 16.60
C THR A 83 -33.32 9.50 16.60
N ARG A 84 -33.12 8.78 15.49
CA ARG A 84 -31.93 7.96 15.27
C ARG A 84 -30.78 8.93 15.21
N GLN A 85 -30.18 9.21 16.37
CA GLN A 85 -29.03 10.08 16.52
C GLN A 85 -27.93 9.46 15.68
N LYS A 86 -27.73 10.00 14.48
CA LYS A 86 -26.70 9.56 13.54
C LYS A 86 -25.39 9.91 14.24
N ARG A 87 -24.77 8.93 14.91
CA ARG A 87 -23.42 9.10 15.45
C ARG A 87 -22.54 9.46 14.27
N SER A 88 -22.06 10.70 14.23
CA SER A 88 -21.02 11.10 13.30
C SER A 88 -19.85 10.17 13.53
N ILE A 89 -19.50 9.37 12.53
CA ILE A 89 -18.26 8.59 12.55
C ILE A 89 -17.15 9.63 12.40
N GLU A 90 -16.32 9.76 13.41
CA GLU A 90 -15.10 10.56 13.31
C GLU A 90 -14.16 9.84 12.34
N VAL A 91 -13.89 10.48 11.20
CA VAL A 91 -12.99 9.93 10.16
C VAL A 91 -11.61 10.53 10.40
N GLU A 92 -10.66 9.69 10.80
CA GLU A 92 -9.25 10.06 10.95
C GLU A 92 -8.53 10.04 9.60
N GLU A 93 -7.63 10.99 9.39
CA GLU A 93 -6.77 11.01 8.20
C GLU A 93 -5.73 9.89 8.25
N ALA A 94 -5.53 9.20 7.13
CA ALA A 94 -4.56 8.12 7.05
C ALA A 94 -3.11 8.65 7.16
N VAL A 95 -2.34 8.14 8.12
CA VAL A 95 -0.93 8.48 8.28
C VAL A 95 -0.06 7.65 7.32
N PRO A 96 0.82 8.27 6.51
CA PRO A 96 1.63 7.53 5.54
C PRO A 96 2.70 6.67 6.22
N ALA A 97 2.84 5.43 5.75
CA ALA A 97 3.93 4.55 6.14
C ALA A 97 5.24 4.95 5.44
N ILE A 98 5.93 5.98 5.95
CA ILE A 98 7.16 6.50 5.32
C ILE A 98 8.26 5.43 5.14
N CYS A 99 9.06 5.56 4.09
CA CYS A 99 10.24 4.74 3.83
C CYS A 99 11.29 4.91 4.94
N LYS A 100 11.46 3.88 5.79
CA LYS A 100 12.46 3.86 6.86
C LYS A 100 12.80 2.44 7.28
N VAL A 101 13.89 2.31 8.03
CA VAL A 101 14.26 1.05 8.69
C VAL A 101 13.25 0.74 9.78
N ARG A 102 12.71 -0.49 9.78
CA ARG A 102 11.88 -1.03 10.85
C ARG A 102 12.35 -2.43 11.21
N THR A 103 12.11 -2.84 12.46
CA THR A 103 12.33 -4.21 12.90
C THR A 103 11.26 -5.11 12.28
N MET A 104 11.70 -6.26 11.75
CA MET A 104 10.85 -7.28 11.15
C MET A 104 11.27 -8.65 11.68
N VAL A 105 10.31 -9.58 11.72
CA VAL A 105 10.57 -10.98 12.04
C VAL A 105 11.11 -11.70 10.80
N TYR A 106 12.22 -12.39 10.96
CA TYR A 106 12.82 -13.26 9.96
C TYR A 106 12.78 -14.70 10.43
N GLU A 107 12.06 -15.54 9.70
CA GLU A 107 12.06 -16.98 9.91
C GLU A 107 13.32 -17.58 9.30
N ILE A 108 14.08 -18.35 10.10
CA ILE A 108 15.37 -18.90 9.68
C ILE A 108 15.12 -20.06 8.71
N PRO A 109 15.57 -19.97 7.44
CA PRO A 109 15.36 -21.03 6.47
C PRO A 109 16.10 -22.29 6.88
N ARG A 110 15.42 -23.44 6.77
CA ARG A 110 16.02 -24.75 7.12
C ARG A 110 17.29 -25.05 6.32
N SER A 111 17.33 -24.61 5.07
CA SER A 111 18.47 -24.77 4.17
C SER A 111 19.72 -24.03 4.64
N GLU A 112 19.57 -22.94 5.40
CA GLU A 112 20.71 -22.19 5.96
C GLU A 112 21.30 -22.89 7.19
N VAL A 113 20.51 -23.71 7.89
CA VAL A 113 20.96 -24.47 9.06
C VAL A 113 21.57 -25.81 8.64
N ASP A 114 20.84 -26.56 7.81
CA ASP A 114 21.32 -27.82 7.25
C ASP A 114 20.52 -28.15 5.97
N PRO A 115 21.13 -28.01 4.79
CA PRO A 115 20.45 -28.30 3.52
C PRO A 115 20.24 -29.80 3.27
N THR A 116 20.87 -30.69 4.06
CA THR A 116 20.85 -32.14 3.81
C THR A 116 19.70 -32.87 4.49
N SER A 117 19.06 -32.24 5.48
CA SER A 117 18.05 -32.89 6.32
C SER A 117 16.84 -31.97 6.56
N ALA A 118 15.67 -32.57 6.74
CA ALA A 118 14.48 -31.88 7.26
C ALA A 118 14.14 -32.30 8.69
N ASN A 119 14.90 -33.24 9.28
CA ASN A 119 14.57 -33.90 10.54
C ASN A 119 15.28 -33.25 11.74
N PHE A 120 15.02 -31.97 11.96
CA PHE A 120 15.55 -31.23 13.11
C PHE A 120 14.67 -30.03 13.49
N ILE A 121 14.82 -29.55 14.72
CA ILE A 121 14.20 -28.32 15.22
C ILE A 121 15.26 -27.20 15.24
N ILE A 122 14.85 -25.99 14.87
CA ILE A 122 15.67 -24.78 14.95
C ILE A 122 15.21 -23.98 16.16
N TRP A 123 16.13 -23.59 17.02
CA TRP A 123 15.83 -22.71 18.16
C TRP A 123 16.80 -21.52 18.23
N PRO A 124 16.29 -20.27 18.27
CA PRO A 124 14.89 -19.89 18.00
C PRO A 124 14.51 -20.12 16.52
N PRO A 125 13.21 -20.29 16.17
CA PRO A 125 12.79 -20.47 14.78
C PRO A 125 12.79 -19.17 13.95
N CYS A 126 12.71 -18.03 14.63
CA CYS A 126 12.74 -16.71 14.01
C CYS A 126 13.54 -15.72 14.85
N VAL A 127 14.03 -14.68 14.21
CA VAL A 127 14.87 -13.63 14.80
C VAL A 127 14.42 -12.26 14.32
N GLU A 128 14.75 -11.23 15.10
CA GLU A 128 14.56 -9.84 14.67
C GLU A 128 15.67 -9.42 13.71
N ILE A 129 15.27 -8.80 12.61
CA ILE A 129 16.15 -8.15 11.63
C ILE A 129 15.66 -6.73 11.34
N LYS A 130 16.52 -5.91 10.77
CA LYS A 130 16.19 -4.56 10.30
C LYS A 130 15.99 -4.57 8.80
N ARG A 131 14.82 -4.11 8.32
CA ARG A 131 14.53 -4.00 6.89
C ARG A 131 13.94 -2.64 6.54
N CYS A 132 14.20 -2.22 5.31
CA CYS A 132 13.57 -1.03 4.73
C CYS A 132 12.13 -1.37 4.38
N THR A 133 11.20 -0.62 4.96
CA THR A 133 9.76 -0.80 4.76
C THR A 133 9.09 0.56 4.58
N GLY A 134 7.86 0.55 4.07
CA GLY A 134 7.08 1.75 3.79
C GLY A 134 7.07 2.12 2.31
N CYS A 135 6.43 3.25 2.03
CA CYS A 135 6.14 3.73 0.70
C CYS A 135 6.93 5.02 0.40
N CYS A 136 7.12 5.23 -0.90
CA CYS A 136 7.53 6.51 -1.45
C CYS A 136 6.27 7.23 -1.96
N ASN A 137 6.42 8.52 -2.28
CA ASN A 137 5.29 9.37 -2.69
C ASN A 137 4.56 8.87 -3.94
N THR A 138 5.29 8.21 -4.85
CA THR A 138 4.77 7.77 -6.14
C THR A 138 5.19 6.33 -6.44
N ASN A 139 4.35 5.62 -7.21
CA ASN A 139 4.55 4.20 -7.54
C ASN A 139 5.77 3.90 -8.44
N ASN A 140 6.32 4.93 -9.08
CA ASN A 140 7.55 4.85 -9.90
C ASN A 140 8.83 4.81 -9.03
N MET A 141 8.73 5.11 -7.73
CA MET A 141 9.79 4.97 -6.76
C MET A 141 9.64 3.67 -5.94
N ARG A 142 10.74 3.22 -5.33
CA ARG A 142 10.75 2.10 -4.37
C ARG A 142 11.62 2.45 -3.17
N CYS A 143 11.17 2.04 -1.98
CA CYS A 143 11.95 2.16 -0.75
C CYS A 143 13.03 1.06 -0.73
N GLN A 144 14.30 1.45 -0.67
CA GLN A 144 15.43 0.51 -0.80
C GLN A 144 16.51 0.79 0.24
N ALA A 145 17.28 -0.25 0.56
CA ALA A 145 18.46 -0.12 1.40
C ALA A 145 19.56 0.62 0.64
N VAL A 146 20.10 1.67 1.25
CA VAL A 146 21.32 2.34 0.79
C VAL A 146 22.55 1.71 1.42
N ARG A 147 22.41 1.27 2.67
CA ARG A 147 23.48 0.64 3.45
C ARG A 147 22.96 -0.60 4.16
N LYS A 148 23.72 -1.68 4.05
CA LYS A 148 23.45 -2.98 4.68
C LYS A 148 24.55 -3.34 5.67
N HIS A 149 24.22 -4.18 6.63
CA HIS A 149 25.14 -4.81 7.57
C HIS A 149 24.82 -6.29 7.67
N TYR A 150 25.84 -7.11 7.53
CA TYR A 150 25.74 -8.55 7.72
C TYR A 150 26.27 -8.90 9.10
N ARG A 151 25.47 -9.61 9.89
CA ARG A 151 25.90 -10.13 11.20
C ARG A 151 25.60 -11.62 11.30
N THR A 152 26.51 -12.34 11.92
CA THR A 152 26.36 -13.77 12.16
C THR A 152 25.75 -14.01 13.54
N VAL A 153 24.72 -14.85 13.61
CA VAL A 153 24.08 -15.29 14.85
C VAL A 153 24.23 -16.79 15.01
N LYS A 154 24.21 -17.26 16.26
CA LYS A 154 24.19 -18.68 16.56
C LYS A 154 22.76 -19.13 16.84
N VAL A 155 22.37 -20.24 16.23
CA VAL A 155 21.09 -20.91 16.44
C VAL A 155 21.34 -22.36 16.83
N ALA A 156 20.41 -22.97 17.57
CA ALA A 156 20.51 -24.37 17.94
C ALA A 156 19.79 -25.25 16.92
N LYS A 157 20.50 -26.24 16.39
CA LYS A 157 19.94 -27.37 15.66
C LYS A 157 19.74 -28.53 16.64
N VAL A 158 18.49 -28.94 16.83
CA VAL A 158 18.14 -30.09 17.68
C VAL A 158 17.68 -31.26 16.80
N GLU A 159 18.45 -32.34 16.81
CA GLU A 159 18.18 -33.55 16.03
C GLU A 159 18.02 -34.76 16.96
N TYR A 160 17.21 -35.75 16.56
CA TYR A 160 17.00 -36.97 17.35
C TYR A 160 17.78 -38.13 16.72
N VAL A 161 18.93 -38.46 17.31
CA VAL A 161 19.85 -39.47 16.77
C VAL A 161 19.99 -40.60 17.77
N ARG A 162 19.79 -41.85 17.32
CA ARG A 162 19.88 -43.06 18.18
C ARG A 162 19.02 -42.96 19.46
N ARG A 163 17.79 -42.47 19.30
CA ARG A 163 16.82 -42.26 20.40
C ARG A 163 17.27 -41.26 21.48
N GLN A 164 18.20 -40.36 21.16
CA GLN A 164 18.65 -39.29 22.06
C GLN A 164 18.62 -37.93 21.35
N PRO A 165 18.18 -36.86 22.02
CA PRO A 165 18.29 -35.51 21.48
C PRO A 165 19.75 -35.09 21.43
N ARG A 166 20.17 -34.51 20.31
CA ARG A 166 21.49 -33.92 20.10
C ARG A 166 21.31 -32.46 19.73
N LEU A 167 21.97 -31.58 20.46
CA LEU A 167 21.99 -30.14 20.20
C LEU A 167 23.34 -29.76 19.60
N ARG A 168 23.33 -28.93 18.56
CA ARG A 168 24.52 -28.30 17.99
C ARG A 168 24.25 -26.84 17.72
N GLU A 169 25.25 -25.99 17.94
CA GLU A 169 25.22 -24.60 17.49
C GLU A 169 25.55 -24.53 15.99
N VAL A 170 24.77 -23.74 15.25
CA VAL A 170 24.98 -23.46 13.84
C VAL A 170 24.99 -21.95 13.65
N GLU A 171 25.89 -21.45 12.82
CA GLU A 171 26.02 -20.03 12.51
C GLU A 171 25.19 -19.68 11.28
N VAL A 172 24.37 -18.63 11.39
CA VAL A 172 23.49 -18.11 10.33
C VAL A 172 23.81 -16.63 10.12
N THR A 173 23.94 -16.21 8.87
CA THR A 173 24.23 -14.80 8.53
C THR A 173 22.94 -14.05 8.22
N LEU A 174 22.70 -12.96 8.93
CA LEU A 174 21.53 -12.11 8.77
C LEU A 174 21.90 -10.81 8.06
N GLU A 175 21.01 -10.33 7.19
CA GLU A 175 21.12 -9.02 6.53
C GLU A 175 20.22 -7.98 7.21
N ASP A 176 20.85 -6.98 7.83
CA ASP A 176 20.22 -5.81 8.41
C ASP A 176 20.40 -4.57 7.52
N HIS A 177 19.32 -3.87 7.22
CA HIS A 177 19.37 -2.57 6.57
C HIS A 177 19.66 -1.48 7.61
N LEU A 178 20.66 -0.64 7.34
CA LEU A 178 21.07 0.47 8.20
C LEU A 178 20.44 1.81 7.79
N GLU A 179 20.19 1.99 6.49
CA GLU A 179 19.68 3.23 5.92
C GLU A 179 18.80 2.95 4.69
N CYS A 180 17.74 3.73 4.53
CA CYS A 180 16.77 3.56 3.44
C CYS A 180 16.58 4.85 2.66
N MET A 181 16.37 4.74 1.35
CA MET A 181 16.05 5.86 0.47
C MET A 181 15.06 5.46 -0.61
N CYS A 182 14.24 6.42 -1.04
CA CYS A 182 13.37 6.27 -2.20
C CYS A 182 14.17 6.46 -3.48
N SER A 183 14.24 5.43 -4.31
CA SER A 183 14.94 5.46 -5.61
C SER A 183 13.98 5.14 -6.75
N SER A 184 14.24 5.69 -7.93
CA SER A 184 13.47 5.36 -9.13
C SER A 184 13.68 3.89 -9.53
N ARG A 185 12.62 3.22 -9.98
CA ARG A 185 12.68 1.81 -10.43
C ARG A 185 13.77 1.54 -11.49
N ARG A 186 14.15 2.54 -12.31
CA ARG A 186 15.19 2.39 -13.34
C ARG A 186 16.60 2.21 -12.77
N HIS A 187 16.88 2.75 -11.58
CA HIS A 187 18.17 2.58 -10.91
C HIS A 187 18.29 1.23 -10.18
N PHE A 188 17.17 0.56 -9.92
CA PHE A 188 17.14 -0.71 -9.20
C PHE A 188 17.75 -1.87 -9.99
N SER A 189 17.41 -2.00 -11.28
CA SER A 189 17.91 -3.09 -12.13
C SER A 189 19.44 -3.08 -12.20
N GLN A 190 20.04 -1.90 -12.36
CA GLN A 190 21.48 -1.74 -12.48
C GLN A 190 22.25 -2.12 -11.20
N ASN A 191 21.69 -1.88 -10.01
CA ASN A 191 22.35 -2.22 -8.74
C ASN A 191 22.21 -3.70 -8.41
N GLN A 192 21.07 -4.33 -8.72
CA GLN A 192 20.87 -5.77 -8.48
C GLN A 192 21.79 -6.62 -9.37
N ASP A 193 21.99 -6.21 -10.62
CA ASP A 193 22.92 -6.86 -11.57
C ASP A 193 24.39 -6.77 -11.12
N ARG A 194 24.77 -5.65 -10.47
CA ARG A 194 26.11 -5.48 -9.89
C ARG A 194 26.33 -6.34 -8.64
N GLU A 195 25.32 -6.48 -7.79
CA GLU A 195 25.40 -7.26 -6.55
C GLU A 195 25.39 -8.78 -6.82
N HIS A 196 24.70 -9.25 -7.87
CA HIS A 196 24.72 -10.66 -8.31
C HIS A 196 25.87 -10.99 -9.28
N GLY A 197 26.56 -9.99 -9.81
CA GLY A 197 27.65 -10.13 -10.78
C GLY A 197 29.05 -10.32 -10.17
N ILE A 198 29.18 -10.30 -8.84
CA ILE A 198 30.42 -10.64 -8.14
C ILE A 198 30.33 -12.09 -7.71
N ARG A 199 30.77 -12.97 -8.60
CA ARG A 199 30.93 -14.40 -8.40
C ARG A 199 32.30 -14.71 -7.83
#